data_AF-C2E672-F1
#
_entry.id   AF-C2E672-F1
#
_cell.length_a   1.000
_cell.length_b   1.000
_cell.length_c   1.000
_cell.angle_alpha   90.00
_cell.angle_beta   90.00
_cell.angle_gamma   90.00
#
_symmetry.space_group_name_H-M   'P 1'
#
loop_
_entity.id
_entity.type
_entity.pdbx_description
1 polymer ?
#
loop_
_entity_poly.entity_id
_entity_poly.type
_entity_poly.pdbx_seq_one_letter_code
_entity_poly.pdbx_strand_id
1 'polypeptide(L)'
;MAKYESKVYQHGTLGMLVPGLFEGTMTVADLLKHGGWGIGTASGLDGEMILLDHVPYLAQSNGEIRILKPEEKIPFATVHFEEIKDSFKVENLTQKELEDKILADYPYKNVLFAVKIVGNFSTVKTRVVEKQTRPYCK
;
A
#
# COMPACT_ATOMS: atom_id res chain seq x y z
N MET A 1 17.10 6.83 25.19
CA MET A 1 16.03 7.11 24.21
C MET A 1 16.23 6.16 23.05
N ALA A 2 15.33 5.21 22.82
CA ALA A 2 15.47 4.29 21.70
C ALA A 2 15.26 5.06 20.40
N LYS A 3 16.31 5.13 19.59
CA LYS A 3 16.30 5.73 18.26
C LYS A 3 15.58 4.74 17.34
N TYR A 4 14.26 4.82 17.28
CA TYR A 4 13.50 4.02 16.32
C TYR A 4 13.81 4.57 14.93
N GLU A 5 14.47 3.77 14.10
CA GLU A 5 14.68 4.10 12.70
C GLU A 5 13.35 3.92 11.95
N SER A 6 12.82 5.00 11.40
CA SER A 6 11.66 4.93 10.51
C SER A 6 12.06 4.16 9.25
N LYS A 7 11.55 2.93 9.13
CA LYS A 7 11.91 1.98 8.07
C LYS A 7 10.69 1.67 7.22
N VAL A 8 10.87 1.76 5.92
CA VAL A 8 9.97 1.17 4.93
C VAL A 8 10.53 -0.18 4.49
N TYR A 9 9.67 -1.20 4.49
CA TYR A 9 9.98 -2.52 3.97
C TYR A 9 9.24 -2.73 2.66
N GLN A 10 9.94 -3.23 1.64
CA GLN A 10 9.34 -3.60 0.38
C GLN A 10 9.69 -5.04 0.06
N HIS A 11 8.67 -5.83 -0.24
CA HIS A 11 8.80 -7.15 -0.84
C HIS A 11 8.59 -7.02 -2.36
N GLY A 12 9.51 -7.59 -3.14
CA GLY A 12 9.51 -7.47 -4.59
C GLY A 12 9.88 -6.07 -5.10
N THR A 13 9.79 -5.87 -6.41
CA THR A 13 9.98 -4.55 -7.03
C THR A 13 8.91 -4.33 -8.10
N LEU A 14 8.53 -3.08 -8.33
CA LEU A 14 7.67 -2.73 -9.46
C LEU A 14 8.30 -3.14 -10.80
N GLY A 15 9.63 -3.11 -10.90
CA GLY A 15 10.35 -3.59 -12.08
C GLY A 15 10.18 -5.09 -12.36
N MET A 16 9.87 -5.90 -11.35
CA MET A 16 9.49 -7.32 -11.53
C MET A 16 7.98 -7.49 -11.75
N LEU A 17 7.16 -6.66 -11.11
CA LEU A 17 5.71 -6.75 -11.21
C LEU A 17 5.22 -6.36 -12.62
N VAL A 18 5.68 -5.23 -13.16
CA VAL A 18 5.30 -4.73 -14.50
C VAL A 18 5.48 -5.77 -15.62
N PRO A 19 6.58 -6.53 -15.71
CA PRO A 19 6.74 -7.56 -16.75
C PRO A 19 5.97 -8.86 -16.51
N GLY A 20 5.14 -8.98 -15.45
CA GLY A 20 4.23 -10.11 -15.25
C GLY A 20 4.68 -11.16 -14.23
N LEU A 21 5.63 -10.86 -13.34
CA LEU A 21 6.00 -11.76 -12.24
C LEU A 21 4.98 -11.66 -11.10
N PHE A 22 3.75 -12.11 -11.36
CA PHE A 22 2.62 -11.97 -10.44
C PHE A 22 2.52 -13.10 -9.40
N GLU A 23 3.36 -14.13 -9.48
CA GLU A 23 3.34 -15.22 -8.50
C GLU A 23 3.77 -14.73 -7.11
N GLY A 24 2.97 -15.07 -6.09
CA GLY A 24 3.28 -14.68 -4.72
C GLY A 24 4.53 -15.40 -4.18
N THR A 25 5.47 -14.63 -3.63
CA THR A 25 6.74 -15.16 -3.11
C THR A 25 6.97 -14.91 -1.61
N MET A 26 6.09 -14.15 -0.97
CA MET A 26 6.06 -13.95 0.49
C MET A 26 4.66 -14.24 1.03
N THR A 27 4.58 -14.83 2.22
CA THR A 27 3.30 -15.03 2.92
C THR A 27 2.85 -13.73 3.59
N VAL A 28 1.54 -13.55 3.76
CA VAL A 28 0.98 -12.43 4.53
C VAL A 28 1.48 -12.47 5.98
N ALA A 29 1.60 -13.65 6.59
CA ALA A 29 2.16 -13.81 7.93
C ALA A 29 3.59 -13.24 8.05
N ASP A 30 4.43 -13.46 7.04
CA ASP A 30 5.79 -12.92 7.02
C ASP A 30 5.80 -11.41 6.75
N LEU A 31 4.93 -10.93 5.86
CA LEU A 31 4.79 -9.50 5.57
C LEU A 31 4.46 -8.69 6.83
N LEU A 32 3.53 -9.19 7.66
CA LEU A 32 3.08 -8.50 8.88
C LEU A 32 4.17 -8.35 9.94
N LYS A 33 5.27 -9.10 9.85
CA LYS A 33 6.46 -8.90 10.71
C LYS A 33 7.23 -7.62 10.36
N HIS A 34 6.96 -7.04 9.19
CA HIS A 34 7.67 -5.88 8.67
C HIS A 34 6.85 -4.59 8.71
N GLY A 35 5.55 -4.66 8.98
CA GLY A 35 4.70 -3.48 9.11
C GLY A 35 3.25 -3.79 9.42
N GLY A 36 2.53 -2.77 9.90
CA GLY A 36 1.08 -2.80 10.15
C GLY A 36 0.30 -1.87 9.22
N TRP A 37 1.00 -1.16 8.32
CA TRP A 37 0.44 -0.17 7.41
C TRP A 37 1.12 -0.23 6.04
N GLY A 38 0.36 -0.18 4.96
CA GLY A 38 0.93 -0.18 3.61
C GLY A 38 -0.02 -0.60 2.50
N ILE A 39 0.58 -0.87 1.34
CA ILE A 39 -0.14 -1.21 0.11
C ILE A 39 0.57 -2.36 -0.61
N GLY A 40 -0.16 -3.08 -1.47
CA GLY A 40 0.38 -4.12 -2.32
C GLY A 40 -0.70 -4.82 -3.14
N THR A 41 -0.48 -6.08 -3.48
CA THR A 41 -1.45 -6.92 -4.20
C THR A 41 -1.32 -8.38 -3.76
N ALA A 42 -2.27 -9.23 -4.16
CA ALA A 42 -2.22 -10.67 -3.93
C ALA A 42 -1.64 -11.43 -5.14
N SER A 43 -1.25 -12.69 -4.91
CA SER A 43 -0.73 -13.57 -5.97
C SER A 43 -1.66 -13.63 -7.19
N GLY A 44 -1.08 -13.48 -8.37
CA GLY A 44 -1.81 -13.35 -9.64
C GLY A 44 -2.32 -11.94 -9.91
N LEU A 45 -1.80 -10.91 -9.22
CA LEU A 45 -2.29 -9.53 -9.34
C LEU A 45 -3.81 -9.44 -9.05
N ASP A 46 -4.25 -10.24 -8.06
CA ASP A 46 -5.66 -10.43 -7.70
C ASP A 46 -6.14 -9.27 -6.82
N GLY A 47 -6.37 -8.13 -7.45
CA GLY A 47 -6.87 -6.93 -6.79
C GLY A 47 -5.82 -6.12 -6.04
N GLU A 48 -6.29 -5.28 -5.13
CA GLU A 48 -5.50 -4.29 -4.41
C GLU A 48 -5.48 -4.62 -2.92
N MET A 49 -4.30 -4.80 -2.35
CA MET A 49 -4.12 -5.03 -0.92
C MET A 49 -3.91 -3.71 -0.20
N ILE A 50 -4.69 -3.48 0.87
CA ILE A 50 -4.55 -2.37 1.80
C ILE A 50 -4.26 -2.96 3.18
N LEU A 51 -3.08 -2.67 3.72
CA LEU A 51 -2.74 -3.03 5.09
C LEU A 51 -3.06 -1.85 6.00
N LEU A 52 -4.05 -2.03 6.86
CA LEU A 52 -4.60 -1.01 7.76
C LEU A 52 -4.71 -1.60 9.17
N ASP A 53 -4.05 -0.99 10.15
CA ASP A 53 -4.06 -1.44 11.54
C ASP A 53 -3.71 -2.94 11.72
N HIS A 54 -2.67 -3.40 11.02
CA HIS A 54 -2.24 -4.81 10.95
C HIS A 54 -3.26 -5.78 10.32
N VAL A 55 -4.34 -5.27 9.71
CA VAL A 55 -5.32 -6.06 8.98
C VAL A 55 -5.09 -5.93 7.47
N PRO A 56 -4.78 -7.03 6.76
CA PRO A 56 -4.51 -7.01 5.32
C PRO A 56 -5.81 -7.18 4.52
N TYR A 57 -6.48 -6.07 4.22
CA TYR A 57 -7.67 -6.08 3.36
C TYR A 57 -7.28 -6.27 1.89
N LEU A 58 -8.12 -6.96 1.15
CA LEU A 58 -8.01 -7.14 -0.30
C LEU A 58 -9.32 -6.69 -0.94
N ALA A 59 -9.25 -5.64 -1.76
CA ALA A 59 -10.32 -5.25 -2.65
C ALA A 59 -10.18 -6.01 -3.98
N GLN A 60 -11.24 -6.66 -4.43
CA GLN A 60 -11.26 -7.47 -5.65
C GLN A 60 -12.09 -6.82 -6.77
N SER A 61 -11.84 -7.20 -8.02
CA SER A 61 -12.47 -6.59 -9.20
C SER A 61 -13.99 -6.77 -9.25
N ASN A 62 -14.52 -7.76 -8.54
CA ASN A 62 -15.95 -8.00 -8.34
C ASN A 62 -16.60 -7.03 -7.31
N GLY A 63 -15.82 -6.15 -6.68
CA GLY A 63 -16.28 -5.20 -5.67
C GLY A 63 -16.28 -5.74 -4.24
N GLU A 64 -15.90 -7.00 -4.02
CA GLU A 64 -15.79 -7.57 -2.68
C GLU A 64 -14.51 -7.09 -1.98
N ILE A 65 -14.62 -6.91 -0.66
CA ILE A 65 -13.49 -6.65 0.22
C ILE A 65 -13.42 -7.79 1.23
N ARG A 66 -12.27 -8.46 1.30
CA ARG A 66 -12.02 -9.54 2.27
C ARG A 66 -10.69 -9.35 2.97
N ILE A 67 -10.47 -10.11 4.05
CA ILE A 67 -9.19 -10.17 4.74
C ILE A 67 -8.35 -11.29 4.11
N LEU A 68 -7.09 -11.02 3.80
CA LEU A 68 -6.13 -12.04 3.38
C LEU A 68 -5.78 -12.95 4.55
N LYS A 69 -5.75 -14.26 4.31
CA LYS A 69 -5.31 -15.24 5.30
C LYS A 69 -3.79 -15.23 5.44
N PRO A 70 -3.24 -15.61 6.61
CA PRO A 70 -1.80 -15.60 6.87
C PRO A 70 -0.97 -16.40 5.85
N GLU A 71 -1.50 -17.51 5.33
CA GLU A 71 -0.85 -18.40 4.36
C GLU A 71 -0.94 -17.93 2.90
N GLU A 72 -1.82 -16.97 2.60
CA GLU A 72 -1.89 -16.39 1.26
C GLU A 72 -0.58 -15.67 0.93
N LYS A 73 -0.22 -15.69 -0.35
CA LYS A 73 1.04 -15.11 -0.83
C LYS A 73 0.83 -13.83 -1.62
N ILE A 74 1.81 -12.95 -1.52
CA ILE A 74 1.88 -11.67 -2.21
C ILE A 74 3.13 -11.61 -3.11
N PRO A 75 3.05 -11.04 -4.32
CA PRO A 75 4.20 -10.84 -5.20
C PRO A 75 4.91 -9.51 -4.92
N PHE A 76 4.17 -8.54 -4.38
CA PHE A 76 4.65 -7.19 -4.13
C PHE A 76 3.86 -6.52 -2.99
N ALA A 77 4.57 -5.90 -2.06
CA ALA A 77 3.99 -4.99 -1.08
C ALA A 77 5.04 -4.04 -0.51
N THR A 78 4.59 -2.86 -0.10
CA THR A 78 5.39 -1.86 0.62
C THR A 78 4.69 -1.53 1.93
N VAL A 79 5.34 -1.84 3.05
CA VAL A 79 4.77 -1.73 4.40
C VAL A 79 5.72 -1.05 5.38
N HIS A 80 5.16 -0.54 6.47
CA HIS A 80 5.90 0.06 7.58
C HIS A 80 5.10 -0.08 8.88
N PHE A 81 5.74 0.19 10.01
CA PHE A 81 5.05 0.42 11.27
C PHE A 81 4.75 1.92 11.39
N GLU A 82 3.51 2.26 11.80
CA GLU A 82 3.08 3.66 11.88
C GLU A 82 3.87 4.41 12.96
N GLU A 83 4.40 5.57 12.54
CA GLU A 83 5.07 6.52 13.42
C GLU A 83 4.71 7.93 12.91
N ILE A 84 3.63 8.51 13.43
CA ILE A 84 3.17 9.83 13.01
C ILE A 84 4.12 10.90 13.59
N LYS A 85 4.89 11.54 12.70
CA LYS A 85 5.80 12.64 13.07
C LYS A 85 5.14 14.00 12.97
N ASP A 86 4.38 14.20 11.90
CA ASP A 86 3.72 15.45 11.57
C ASP A 86 2.25 15.19 11.26
N SER A 87 1.39 16.13 11.65
CA SER A 87 -0.02 16.12 11.28
C SER A 87 -0.53 17.53 11.10
N PHE A 88 -1.45 17.70 10.16
CA PHE A 88 -2.12 18.97 9.91
C PHE A 88 -3.54 18.69 9.42
N LYS A 89 -4.41 19.70 9.52
CA LYS A 89 -5.78 19.65 9.01
C LYS A 89 -5.91 20.49 7.76
N VAL A 90 -6.78 20.05 6.86
CA VAL A 90 -7.14 20.74 5.63
C VAL A 90 -8.64 20.59 5.39
N GLU A 91 -9.21 21.55 4.68
CA GLU A 91 -10.61 21.54 4.28
C GLU A 91 -10.72 22.08 2.86
N ASN A 92 -11.69 21.58 2.09
CA ASN A 92 -12.04 22.08 0.75
C ASN A 92 -10.86 22.15 -0.24
N LEU A 93 -10.00 21.14 -0.24
CA LEU A 93 -8.90 21.02 -1.20
C LEU A 93 -9.19 19.96 -2.27
N THR A 94 -8.70 20.23 -3.47
CA THR A 94 -8.51 19.22 -4.52
C THR A 94 -7.35 18.29 -4.19
N GLN A 95 -7.25 17.15 -4.90
CA GLN A 95 -6.11 16.24 -4.77
C GLN A 95 -4.77 16.95 -5.01
N LYS A 96 -4.69 17.77 -6.07
CA LYS A 96 -3.45 18.49 -6.43
C LYS A 96 -3.04 19.48 -5.34
N GLU A 97 -3.98 20.24 -4.78
CA GLU A 97 -3.69 21.19 -3.70
C GLU A 97 -3.22 20.48 -2.43
N LEU A 98 -3.79 19.30 -2.14
CA LEU A 98 -3.33 18.47 -1.02
C LEU A 98 -1.90 17.95 -1.25
N GLU A 99 -1.59 17.45 -2.44
CA GLU A 99 -0.23 17.01 -2.81
C GLU A 99 0.77 18.17 -2.72
N ASP A 100 0.47 19.33 -3.31
CA ASP A 100 1.31 20.52 -3.26
C ASP A 100 1.56 20.94 -1.80
N LYS A 101 0.53 20.89 -0.94
CA LYS A 101 0.66 21.20 0.48
C LYS A 101 1.53 20.20 1.24
N ILE A 102 1.36 18.89 1.03
CA ILE A 102 2.20 17.85 1.65
C ILE A 102 3.68 18.06 1.28
N LEU A 103 3.95 18.47 0.03
CA LEU A 103 5.31 18.65 -0.49
C LEU A 103 5.92 20.03 -0.20
N ALA A 104 5.13 21.01 0.24
CA ALA A 104 5.61 22.36 0.57
C ALA A 104 6.36 22.41 1.91
N ASP A 105 5.88 21.66 2.89
CA ASP A 105 6.31 21.79 4.29
C ASP A 105 7.60 20.99 4.61
N TYR A 106 8.04 20.09 3.72
CA TYR A 106 9.19 19.19 3.97
C TYR A 106 9.96 18.82 2.68
N PRO A 107 11.27 18.53 2.78
CA PRO A 107 12.10 18.10 1.64
C PRO A 107 11.86 16.62 1.25
N TYR A 108 10.61 16.19 1.14
CA TYR A 108 10.22 14.82 0.82
C TYR A 108 10.64 14.32 -0.58
N LYS A 109 11.16 15.20 -1.43
CA LYS A 109 11.47 14.88 -2.84
C LYS A 109 12.54 13.79 -3.02
N ASN A 110 13.42 13.60 -2.03
CA ASN A 110 14.55 12.66 -2.12
C ASN A 110 14.54 11.59 -1.01
N VAL A 111 13.40 11.43 -0.33
CA VAL A 111 13.24 10.43 0.74
C VAL A 111 11.92 9.69 0.56
N LEU A 112 11.82 8.47 1.07
CA LEU A 112 10.55 7.77 1.18
C LEU A 112 9.81 8.28 2.42
N PHE A 113 8.52 8.52 2.27
CA PHE A 113 7.62 8.91 3.36
C PHE A 113 6.29 8.19 3.19
N ALA A 114 5.58 8.00 4.30
CA ALA A 114 4.22 7.48 4.31
C ALA A 114 3.25 8.62 4.61
N VAL A 115 2.05 8.54 4.03
CA VAL A 115 0.96 9.48 4.31
C VAL A 115 -0.29 8.71 4.69
N LYS A 116 -1.01 9.26 5.67
CA LYS A 116 -2.32 8.77 6.12
C LYS A 116 -3.27 9.95 6.11
N ILE A 117 -4.28 9.89 5.25
CA ILE A 117 -5.28 10.94 5.09
C ILE A 117 -6.61 10.37 5.58
N VAL A 118 -7.15 10.96 6.63
CA VAL A 118 -8.40 10.53 7.26
C VAL A 118 -9.36 11.70 7.26
N GLY A 119 -10.56 11.50 6.73
CA GLY A 119 -11.56 12.55 6.66
C GLY A 119 -12.72 12.21 5.74
N ASN A 120 -13.54 13.22 5.45
CA ASN A 120 -14.63 13.12 4.50
C ASN A 120 -14.13 13.54 3.11
N PHE A 121 -14.35 12.69 2.13
CA PHE A 121 -14.03 12.96 0.73
C PHE A 121 -15.33 13.11 -0.05
N SER A 122 -15.48 14.20 -0.80
CA SER A 122 -16.64 14.37 -1.68
C SER A 122 -16.66 13.33 -2.80
N THR A 123 -15.48 12.94 -3.29
CA THR A 123 -15.30 11.92 -4.32
C THR A 123 -14.00 11.17 -4.07
N VAL A 124 -14.04 9.84 -4.20
CA VAL A 124 -12.85 8.98 -4.27
C VAL A 124 -12.96 8.13 -5.52
N LYS A 125 -12.01 8.26 -6.45
CA LYS A 125 -11.92 7.42 -7.65
C LYS A 125 -10.79 6.41 -7.48
N THR A 126 -11.12 5.14 -7.47
CA THR A 126 -10.16 4.04 -7.33
C THR A 126 -10.17 3.14 -8.56
N ARG A 127 -9.26 2.17 -8.59
CA ARG A 127 -9.27 1.03 -9.52
C ARG A 127 -8.96 -0.24 -8.75
N VAL A 128 -9.36 -1.38 -9.29
CA VAL A 128 -8.95 -2.69 -8.80
C VAL A 128 -8.63 -3.56 -10.01
N VAL A 129 -7.48 -4.24 -9.98
CA VAL A 129 -7.05 -5.10 -11.10
C VAL A 129 -7.71 -6.48 -11.00
N GLU A 130 -8.08 -7.04 -12.14
CA GLU A 130 -8.60 -8.41 -12.21
C GLU A 130 -7.47 -9.44 -12.13
N LYS A 131 -7.73 -10.51 -11.37
CA LYS A 131 -6.82 -11.64 -11.22
C LYS A 131 -6.36 -12.18 -12.57
N GLN A 132 -5.05 -12.36 -12.68
CA GLN A 132 -4.39 -13.01 -13.79
C GLN A 132 -4.12 -14.49 -13.48
N THR A 133 -4.27 -15.32 -14.49
CA THR A 133 -3.89 -16.74 -14.45
C THR A 133 -2.65 -16.98 -15.30
N ARG A 134 -1.94 -18.09 -15.07
CA ARG A 134 -0.83 -18.48 -15.95
C ARG A 134 -1.35 -18.88 -17.34
N PRO A 135 -0.58 -18.63 -18.42
CA PRO A 135 0.60 -17.75 -18.44
C PRO A 135 0.18 -16.30 -18.18
N TYR A 136 0.92 -15.59 -17.32
CA TYR A 136 0.58 -14.20 -17.00
C TYR A 136 0.76 -13.35 -18.26
N CYS A 137 -0.32 -12.68 -18.66
CA CYS A 137 -0.32 -11.80 -19.83
C CYS A 137 0.48 -10.52 -19.55
N LYS A 138 1.04 -9.94 -20.61
CA LYS A 138 1.59 -8.59 -20.60
C LYS A 138 0.49 -7.55 -20.73
#